data_AF-A0A8T0GQJ5-F1
#
_entry.id   AF-A0A8T0GQJ5-F1
#
_cell.length_a   1.000
_cell.length_b   1.000
_cell.length_c   1.000
_cell.angle_alpha   90.00
_cell.angle_beta   90.00
_cell.angle_gamma   90.00
#
_symmetry.space_group_name_H-M   'P 1'
#
loop_
_entity.id
_entity.type
_entity.pdbx_description
1 polymer ?
#
loop_
_entity_poly.entity_id
_entity_poly.type
_entity_poly.pdbx_seq_one_letter_code
_entity_poly.pdbx_strand_id
1 'polypeptide(L)'
;MKRRRALQWTGKQLHGSFFQSNNKLIPHAKSHGKLAEDFVHGRFFQRRCVRWYDQNFRTEFLRQKSQQNTVPPLVPFAAQPYAEGARKWYGAASKGGGGRGEGASSAGFVRGVFRRLVKLVGGVLAISGVAVVGAPYVVSSPSGLSAVVYLINWSIPGTLSVDSVSLGWREPVRVEGVSLKGPDSNLVLSIREYQTSAHLWTMVAGRSGLGDAVVVQPTLDWRRDPKTGHLYFDLALTSVDKLNVINPYAKKNFKVYPSEVVSWNAKVQAPRGELQVASGKVTLPGDVAAVLGSHLFFDIAFGSSATGANASVWKGNEGRSEHTPIRCSMKSDRAHLKALAYLNFRKKQMVLLQPITAEMDLSPALAKFYLAQINPILGQIVGPSIGREDLPDVTMHVTPAEMVWPANEFFIRIEPMKVVLAKGPLLHDLLSLLRRGDLEDGNRQITMQTSAVEANVHMGGSLKCFRVDLLIADKIHVATWGLMDHVHETMKMTLAVPGTSLRDLLGLTRISPDYHLQIPINGSFDRPQVDWAAAGRGITQLALQRNVGGNLLSAILEQFDIPDADTEVPKPIGDLPWARG
;
A
#
# COMPACT_ATOMS: atom_id res chain seq x y z
N MET A 1 44.12 -13.43 -56.45
CA MET A 1 43.35 -13.67 -55.21
C MET A 1 43.25 -12.37 -54.41
N LYS A 2 42.04 -12.02 -53.97
CA LYS A 2 41.58 -10.65 -53.68
C LYS A 2 41.95 -10.14 -52.28
N ARG A 3 42.31 -8.84 -52.25
CA ARG A 3 42.51 -7.94 -51.11
C ARG A 3 41.22 -7.70 -50.30
N ARG A 4 41.35 -7.42 -49.00
CA ARG A 4 40.50 -6.46 -48.26
C ARG A 4 41.37 -5.62 -47.31
N ARG A 5 41.31 -4.30 -47.50
CA ARG A 5 41.69 -3.25 -46.52
C ARG A 5 40.39 -2.79 -45.84
N ALA A 6 40.45 -2.50 -44.55
CA ALA A 6 39.41 -1.78 -43.82
C ALA A 6 39.87 -0.33 -43.58
N LEU A 7 38.95 0.60 -43.80
CA LEU A 7 39.09 2.05 -43.72
C LEU A 7 38.84 2.54 -42.28
N GLN A 8 39.68 3.48 -41.84
CA GLN A 8 39.36 4.48 -40.82
C GLN A 8 38.53 5.60 -41.45
N TRP A 9 37.57 6.15 -40.71
CA TRP A 9 36.88 7.40 -41.04
C TRP A 9 36.77 8.28 -39.79
N THR A 10 37.30 9.49 -39.91
CA THR A 10 37.16 10.64 -39.01
C THR A 10 36.36 11.72 -39.74
N GLY A 11 35.52 12.47 -39.03
CA GLY A 11 34.88 13.69 -39.54
C GLY A 11 33.89 14.25 -38.52
N LYS A 12 34.25 15.24 -37.70
CA LYS A 12 34.30 16.70 -37.88
C LYS A 12 32.93 17.42 -37.85
N GLN A 13 32.91 18.42 -36.97
CA GLN A 13 31.92 19.45 -36.66
C GLN A 13 31.41 20.25 -37.87
N LEU A 14 30.18 20.78 -37.75
CA LEU A 14 29.74 22.02 -38.40
C LEU A 14 28.94 22.92 -37.44
N HIS A 15 29.28 24.21 -37.50
CA HIS A 15 28.61 25.38 -36.91
C HIS A 15 27.37 25.79 -37.72
N GLY A 16 26.44 26.52 -37.09
CA GLY A 16 25.40 27.28 -37.79
C GLY A 16 24.34 27.90 -36.88
N SER A 17 24.32 29.22 -36.82
CA SER A 17 23.63 30.15 -35.92
C SER A 17 22.29 30.69 -36.45
N PHE A 18 21.62 31.53 -35.63
CA PHE A 18 20.58 32.55 -35.90
C PHE A 18 19.10 32.21 -35.68
N PHE A 19 18.49 32.85 -34.66
CA PHE A 19 17.36 33.79 -34.84
C PHE A 19 17.21 34.73 -33.62
N GLN A 20 17.09 36.03 -33.87
CA GLN A 20 16.93 37.10 -32.90
C GLN A 20 15.62 37.87 -33.16
N SER A 21 15.02 38.33 -32.07
CA SER A 21 14.10 39.48 -31.92
C SER A 21 12.64 39.38 -32.43
N ASN A 22 11.70 39.61 -31.50
CA ASN A 22 10.98 40.89 -31.52
C ASN A 22 10.37 41.22 -30.14
N ASN A 23 10.76 42.38 -29.64
CA ASN A 23 10.33 43.01 -28.39
C ASN A 23 9.37 44.15 -28.75
N LYS A 24 8.21 44.25 -28.10
CA LYS A 24 7.38 45.47 -28.10
C LYS A 24 6.90 45.78 -26.68
N LEU A 25 7.37 46.92 -26.20
CA LEU A 25 7.00 47.66 -24.99
C LEU A 25 5.66 48.39 -25.19
N ILE A 26 4.78 48.46 -24.16
CA ILE A 26 4.09 49.67 -23.63
C ILE A 26 3.68 49.36 -22.14
N PRO A 27 3.31 50.31 -21.24
CA PRO A 27 4.06 50.57 -20.01
C PRO A 27 3.24 50.49 -18.68
N HIS A 28 3.97 50.62 -17.57
CA HIS A 28 3.57 51.05 -16.21
C HIS A 28 2.10 51.06 -15.79
N ALA A 29 1.78 50.27 -14.76
CA ALA A 29 0.85 50.64 -13.70
C ALA A 29 1.38 50.17 -12.33
N LYS A 30 1.44 51.11 -11.38
CA LYS A 30 1.83 50.92 -9.98
C LYS A 30 0.72 50.22 -9.18
N SER A 31 1.15 49.65 -8.04
CA SER A 31 0.41 49.31 -6.81
C SER A 31 -0.69 48.26 -6.89
N HIS A 32 -0.46 47.10 -6.25
CA HIS A 32 -1.08 46.76 -4.96
C HIS A 32 -0.46 45.48 -4.41
N GLY A 33 0.20 45.57 -3.25
CA GLY A 33 0.54 44.42 -2.43
C GLY A 33 -0.69 43.95 -1.66
N LYS A 34 -0.95 42.63 -1.71
CA LYS A 34 -1.70 41.78 -0.76
C LYS A 34 -2.27 40.57 -1.52
N LEU A 35 -1.45 39.57 -1.80
CA LEU A 35 -1.91 38.23 -2.22
C LEU A 35 -0.84 37.20 -1.81
N ALA A 36 -0.58 37.09 -0.51
CA ALA A 36 0.30 36.06 0.05
C ALA A 36 -0.16 35.56 1.44
N GLU A 37 -1.44 35.73 1.80
CA GLU A 37 -1.99 35.25 3.08
C GLU A 37 -3.02 34.11 2.96
N ASP A 38 -3.50 33.77 1.75
CA ASP A 38 -4.59 32.79 1.61
C ASP A 38 -4.17 31.31 1.60
N PHE A 39 -2.87 31.00 1.67
CA PHE A 39 -2.40 29.59 1.73
C PHE A 39 -2.29 29.02 3.16
N VAL A 40 -2.47 29.86 4.19
CA VAL A 40 -2.35 29.47 5.60
C VAL A 40 -3.69 28.98 6.19
N HIS A 41 -4.84 29.36 5.61
CA HIS A 41 -6.16 29.03 6.16
C HIS A 41 -6.67 27.61 5.83
N GLY A 42 -6.10 26.93 4.82
CA GLY A 42 -6.50 25.56 4.47
C GLY A 42 -6.08 24.48 5.49
N ARG A 43 -5.03 24.73 6.28
CA ARG A 43 -4.44 23.74 7.21
C ARG A 43 -5.07 23.77 8.61
N PHE A 44 -5.53 24.94 9.04
CA PHE A 44 -6.31 25.09 10.29
C PHE A 44 -7.69 24.38 10.21
N PHE A 45 -8.25 24.26 9.00
CA PHE A 45 -9.53 23.60 8.76
C PHE A 45 -9.48 22.07 9.00
N GLN A 46 -8.34 21.43 8.74
CA GLN A 46 -8.21 19.96 8.84
C GLN A 46 -8.27 19.44 10.29
N ARG A 47 -7.66 20.14 11.27
CA ARG A 47 -7.76 19.77 12.69
C ARG A 47 -9.12 20.09 13.29
N ARG A 48 -9.77 21.16 12.82
CA ARG A 48 -11.17 21.46 13.19
C ARG A 48 -12.11 20.39 12.64
N CYS A 49 -11.86 19.86 11.43
CA CYS A 49 -12.59 18.72 10.89
C CYS A 49 -12.37 17.45 11.71
N VAL A 50 -11.15 17.09 12.11
CA VAL A 50 -10.93 15.87 12.92
C VAL A 50 -11.58 15.99 14.31
N ARG A 51 -11.45 17.14 15.01
CA ARG A 51 -12.18 17.38 16.27
C ARG A 51 -13.70 17.44 16.08
N TRP A 52 -14.18 18.01 14.98
CA TRP A 52 -15.62 18.06 14.64
C TRP A 52 -16.18 16.68 14.29
N TYR A 53 -15.40 15.84 13.59
CA TYR A 53 -15.74 14.45 13.32
C TYR A 53 -15.80 13.64 14.62
N ASP A 54 -14.83 13.80 15.51
CA ASP A 54 -14.79 13.12 16.81
C ASP A 54 -15.96 13.56 17.72
N GLN A 55 -16.26 14.87 17.76
CA GLN A 55 -17.42 15.39 18.50
C GLN A 55 -18.75 14.90 17.93
N ASN A 56 -19.00 15.03 16.63
CA ASN A 56 -20.27 14.61 16.02
C ASN A 56 -20.48 13.10 16.05
N PHE A 57 -19.42 12.32 15.92
CA PHE A 57 -19.49 10.88 16.07
C PHE A 57 -19.86 10.48 17.50
N ARG A 58 -19.31 11.19 18.51
CA ARG A 58 -19.66 10.98 19.91
C ARG A 58 -21.12 11.37 20.21
N THR A 59 -21.64 12.45 19.62
CA THR A 59 -23.05 12.83 19.78
C THR A 59 -24.01 11.84 19.12
N GLU A 60 -23.69 11.36 17.91
CA GLU A 60 -24.54 10.41 17.19
C GLU A 60 -24.51 9.00 17.83
N PHE A 61 -23.36 8.59 18.37
CA PHE A 61 -23.23 7.37 19.17
C PHE A 61 -24.07 7.41 20.45
N LEU A 62 -24.07 8.55 21.16
CA LEU A 62 -24.90 8.73 22.35
C LEU A 62 -26.40 8.79 22.00
N ARG A 63 -26.76 9.36 20.84
CA ARG A 63 -28.13 9.37 20.34
C ARG A 63 -28.64 7.97 20.00
N GLN A 64 -27.84 7.13 19.33
CA GLN A 64 -28.20 5.73 19.07
C GLN A 64 -28.35 4.91 20.35
N LYS A 65 -27.49 5.14 21.36
CA LYS A 65 -27.64 4.50 22.68
C LYS A 65 -28.95 4.87 23.37
N SER A 66 -29.43 6.11 23.18
CA SER A 66 -30.71 6.55 23.76
C SER A 66 -31.93 5.90 23.10
N GLN A 67 -31.84 5.54 21.81
CA GLN A 67 -32.94 4.92 21.06
C GLN A 67 -33.06 3.40 21.30
N GLN A 68 -31.98 2.73 21.70
CA GLN A 68 -31.98 1.30 22.01
C GLN A 68 -32.67 0.92 23.34
N ASN A 69 -33.09 1.90 24.16
CA ASN A 69 -33.71 1.66 25.47
C ASN A 69 -35.25 1.72 25.49
N THR A 70 -35.92 1.66 24.33
CA THR A 70 -37.39 1.58 24.28
C THR A 70 -37.84 0.22 23.77
N VAL A 71 -38.19 -0.67 24.70
CA VAL A 71 -38.79 -1.99 24.44
C VAL A 71 -40.31 -1.83 24.37
N PRO A 72 -40.98 -2.20 23.26
CA PRO A 72 -42.44 -2.28 23.23
C PRO A 72 -42.93 -3.62 23.84
N PRO A 73 -44.13 -3.65 24.45
CA PRO A 73 -44.65 -4.85 25.11
C PRO A 73 -45.04 -5.94 24.11
N LEU A 74 -44.71 -7.18 24.46
CA LEU A 74 -45.02 -8.40 23.72
C LEU A 74 -46.52 -8.73 23.79
N VAL A 75 -47.14 -8.99 22.63
CA VAL A 75 -48.50 -9.55 22.50
C VAL A 75 -48.37 -11.04 22.16
N PRO A 76 -49.13 -11.95 22.80
CA PRO A 76 -49.00 -13.39 22.55
C PRO A 76 -49.75 -13.80 21.27
N PHE A 77 -49.07 -14.56 20.41
CA PHE A 77 -49.67 -15.20 19.25
C PHE A 77 -50.21 -16.59 19.63
N ALA A 78 -51.52 -16.80 19.45
CA ALA A 78 -52.17 -18.08 19.58
C ALA A 78 -52.04 -18.89 18.27
N ALA A 79 -51.66 -20.16 18.38
CA ALA A 79 -51.61 -21.10 17.28
C ALA A 79 -53.00 -21.73 17.02
N GLN A 80 -53.41 -21.83 15.76
CA GLN A 80 -54.54 -22.68 15.33
C GLN A 80 -54.02 -23.87 14.50
N PRO A 81 -54.60 -25.08 14.68
CA PRO A 81 -54.25 -26.24 13.88
C PRO A 81 -55.18 -26.36 12.65
N TYR A 82 -54.64 -26.81 11.53
CA TYR A 82 -55.43 -27.23 10.36
C TYR A 82 -55.30 -28.73 10.16
N ALA A 83 -56.40 -29.45 10.37
CA ALA A 83 -56.58 -30.86 10.07
C ALA A 83 -57.50 -31.03 8.85
N GLU A 84 -57.15 -32.03 8.04
CA GLU A 84 -57.99 -32.94 7.25
C GLU A 84 -59.17 -32.42 6.40
N GLY A 85 -59.19 -32.83 5.13
CA GLY A 85 -60.41 -32.87 4.35
C GLY A 85 -60.29 -33.52 2.96
N ALA A 86 -60.67 -34.80 2.90
CA ALA A 86 -61.33 -35.52 1.79
C ALA A 86 -60.55 -35.79 0.47
N ARG A 87 -60.19 -37.03 0.07
CA ARG A 87 -60.91 -38.28 -0.24
C ARG A 87 -61.90 -38.26 -1.43
N LYS A 88 -61.67 -39.27 -2.29
CA LYS A 88 -62.51 -39.94 -3.32
C LYS A 88 -62.52 -39.32 -4.72
N TRP A 89 -62.13 -40.12 -5.73
CA TRP A 89 -63.05 -40.86 -6.61
C TRP A 89 -62.30 -42.05 -7.25
N TYR A 90 -62.92 -43.24 -7.22
CA TYR A 90 -62.51 -44.50 -7.86
C TYR A 90 -63.55 -44.84 -8.95
N GLY A 91 -63.15 -45.58 -9.98
CA GLY A 91 -64.06 -46.31 -10.89
C GLY A 91 -63.53 -46.38 -12.33
N ALA A 92 -62.89 -47.49 -12.72
CA ALA A 92 -63.49 -48.61 -13.49
C ALA A 92 -63.61 -48.29 -15.00
N ALA A 93 -62.74 -48.83 -15.87
CA ALA A 93 -62.77 -50.17 -16.51
C ALA A 93 -63.43 -50.14 -17.90
N SER A 94 -62.71 -50.54 -18.96
CA SER A 94 -63.20 -51.52 -19.94
C SER A 94 -62.07 -52.04 -20.86
N LYS A 95 -62.19 -53.33 -21.19
CA LYS A 95 -61.44 -54.12 -22.17
C LYS A 95 -62.00 -53.94 -23.59
N GLY A 96 -61.20 -54.34 -24.59
CA GLY A 96 -61.58 -54.64 -25.98
C GLY A 96 -60.70 -53.85 -26.96
N GLY A 97 -60.01 -54.41 -27.96
CA GLY A 97 -60.08 -55.70 -28.63
C GLY A 97 -60.10 -55.45 -30.14
N GLY A 98 -58.97 -55.73 -30.83
CA GLY A 98 -58.86 -56.12 -32.25
C GLY A 98 -59.27 -55.15 -33.37
N GLY A 99 -58.34 -54.89 -34.30
CA GLY A 99 -58.67 -54.33 -35.63
C GLY A 99 -57.44 -53.98 -36.47
N ARG A 100 -57.08 -54.87 -37.41
CA ARG A 100 -56.16 -54.59 -38.54
C ARG A 100 -56.79 -53.55 -39.48
N GLY A 101 -55.97 -52.67 -40.04
CA GLY A 101 -56.37 -51.80 -41.16
C GLY A 101 -55.26 -50.82 -41.55
N GLU A 102 -54.81 -50.93 -42.79
CA GLU A 102 -53.77 -50.13 -43.45
C GLU A 102 -54.12 -48.63 -43.57
N GLY A 103 -53.09 -47.81 -43.77
CA GLY A 103 -53.20 -46.58 -44.56
C GLY A 103 -53.12 -45.24 -43.81
N ALA A 104 -51.99 -44.56 -44.00
CA ALA A 104 -51.85 -43.10 -44.09
C ALA A 104 -52.31 -42.20 -42.91
N SER A 105 -51.35 -41.69 -42.14
CA SER A 105 -51.13 -40.24 -41.90
C SER A 105 -50.17 -40.02 -40.72
N SER A 106 -48.90 -39.78 -41.02
CA SER A 106 -47.81 -39.52 -40.06
C SER A 106 -47.90 -38.17 -39.30
N ALA A 107 -49.00 -37.42 -39.46
CA ALA A 107 -49.19 -36.11 -38.82
C ALA A 107 -49.77 -36.18 -37.39
N GLY A 108 -50.38 -37.31 -36.98
CA GLY A 108 -50.99 -37.46 -35.64
C GLY A 108 -50.00 -37.86 -34.53
N PHE A 109 -48.99 -38.66 -34.85
CA PHE A 109 -48.01 -39.18 -33.88
C PHE A 109 -47.07 -38.08 -33.35
N VAL A 110 -46.63 -37.18 -34.24
CA VAL A 110 -45.79 -36.02 -33.89
C VAL A 110 -46.52 -35.09 -32.91
N ARG A 111 -47.83 -34.90 -33.05
CA ARG A 111 -48.63 -34.04 -32.17
C ARG A 111 -48.78 -34.63 -30.75
N GLY A 112 -48.85 -35.95 -30.62
CA GLY A 112 -48.92 -36.66 -29.34
C GLY A 112 -47.59 -36.64 -28.56
N VAL A 113 -46.48 -36.84 -29.27
CA VAL A 113 -45.12 -36.79 -28.69
C VAL A 113 -44.75 -35.35 -28.32
N PHE A 114 -45.07 -34.37 -29.17
CA PHE A 114 -44.83 -32.95 -28.91
C PHE A 114 -45.58 -32.46 -27.65
N ARG A 115 -46.84 -32.87 -27.46
CA ARG A 115 -47.62 -32.49 -26.25
C ARG A 115 -47.04 -33.08 -24.96
N ARG A 116 -46.41 -34.26 -25.02
CA ARG A 116 -45.72 -34.87 -23.87
C ARG A 116 -44.38 -34.18 -23.60
N LEU A 117 -43.63 -33.81 -24.64
CA LEU A 117 -42.38 -33.07 -24.52
C LEU A 117 -42.59 -31.66 -23.97
N VAL A 118 -43.61 -30.94 -24.43
CA VAL A 118 -43.98 -29.61 -23.89
C VAL A 118 -44.38 -29.70 -22.41
N LYS A 119 -45.08 -30.77 -21.99
CA LYS A 119 -45.39 -30.99 -20.58
C LYS A 119 -44.16 -31.31 -19.74
N LEU A 120 -43.20 -32.09 -20.27
CA LEU A 120 -41.94 -32.38 -19.58
C LEU A 120 -41.05 -31.15 -19.46
N VAL A 121 -40.87 -30.39 -20.53
CA VAL A 121 -40.11 -29.13 -20.52
C VAL A 121 -40.77 -28.10 -19.61
N GLY A 122 -42.10 -27.95 -19.69
CA GLY A 122 -42.85 -27.07 -18.80
C GLY A 122 -42.74 -27.50 -17.33
N GLY A 123 -42.73 -28.81 -17.05
CA GLY A 123 -42.50 -29.35 -15.71
C GLY A 123 -41.10 -29.06 -15.17
N VAL A 124 -40.06 -29.27 -15.98
CA VAL A 124 -38.67 -28.97 -15.60
C VAL A 124 -38.49 -27.47 -15.34
N LEU A 125 -39.01 -26.61 -16.24
CA LEU A 125 -38.96 -25.15 -16.05
C LEU A 125 -39.73 -24.70 -14.80
N ALA A 126 -40.87 -25.32 -14.50
CA ALA A 126 -41.61 -25.03 -13.27
C ALA A 126 -40.83 -25.45 -12.02
N ILE A 127 -40.20 -26.63 -12.01
CA ILE A 127 -39.37 -27.10 -10.89
C ILE A 127 -38.14 -26.22 -10.72
N SER A 128 -37.43 -25.89 -11.81
CA SER A 128 -36.30 -24.95 -11.77
C SER A 128 -36.73 -23.56 -11.32
N GLY A 129 -37.90 -23.08 -11.76
CA GLY A 129 -38.47 -21.81 -11.34
C GLY A 129 -38.76 -21.78 -9.83
N VAL A 130 -39.41 -22.83 -9.30
CA VAL A 130 -39.67 -22.98 -7.86
C VAL A 130 -38.35 -23.08 -7.08
N ALA A 131 -37.36 -23.81 -7.59
CA ALA A 131 -36.05 -23.92 -6.96
C ALA A 131 -35.34 -22.57 -6.87
N VAL A 132 -35.36 -21.76 -7.94
CA VAL A 132 -34.78 -20.41 -7.93
C VAL A 132 -35.53 -19.49 -6.97
N VAL A 133 -36.86 -19.50 -6.98
CA VAL A 133 -37.66 -18.66 -6.07
C VAL A 133 -37.47 -19.08 -4.61
N GLY A 134 -37.35 -20.38 -4.32
CA GLY A 134 -37.14 -20.91 -2.98
C GLY A 134 -35.69 -20.89 -2.50
N ALA A 135 -34.71 -20.70 -3.39
CA ALA A 135 -33.29 -20.81 -3.06
C ALA A 135 -32.85 -19.93 -1.88
N PRO A 136 -33.24 -18.65 -1.76
CA PRO A 136 -32.83 -17.82 -0.62
C PRO A 136 -33.33 -18.37 0.72
N TYR A 137 -34.56 -18.89 0.75
CA TYR A 137 -35.15 -19.49 1.94
C TYR A 137 -34.44 -20.80 2.31
N VAL A 138 -34.12 -21.64 1.32
CA VAL A 138 -33.36 -22.87 1.53
C VAL A 138 -31.97 -22.55 2.08
N VAL A 139 -31.25 -21.59 1.49
CA VAL A 139 -29.91 -21.19 1.98
C VAL A 139 -29.97 -20.56 3.37
N SER A 140 -31.03 -19.82 3.70
CA SER A 140 -31.22 -19.23 5.04
C SER A 140 -31.63 -20.26 6.10
N SER A 141 -32.07 -21.45 5.70
CA SER A 141 -32.37 -22.53 6.66
C SER A 141 -31.08 -23.10 7.26
N PRO A 142 -31.07 -23.54 8.53
CA PRO A 142 -29.85 -24.08 9.16
C PRO A 142 -29.18 -25.21 8.37
N SER A 143 -29.97 -26.10 7.78
CA SER A 143 -29.45 -27.22 6.97
C SER A 143 -28.88 -26.75 5.63
N GLY A 144 -29.54 -25.79 4.97
CA GLY A 144 -29.03 -25.24 3.71
C GLY A 144 -27.77 -24.40 3.92
N LEU A 145 -27.71 -23.58 4.97
CA LEU A 145 -26.51 -22.85 5.35
C LEU A 145 -25.34 -23.81 5.65
N SER A 146 -25.59 -24.87 6.42
CA SER A 146 -24.57 -25.89 6.71
C SER A 146 -24.04 -26.55 5.43
N ALA A 147 -24.91 -26.86 4.47
CA ALA A 147 -24.51 -27.43 3.19
C ALA A 147 -23.66 -26.46 2.35
N VAL A 148 -24.03 -25.17 2.30
CA VAL A 148 -23.25 -24.14 1.60
C VAL A 148 -21.88 -23.95 2.25
N VAL A 149 -21.83 -23.83 3.57
CA VAL A 149 -20.57 -23.69 4.33
C VAL A 149 -19.69 -24.93 4.14
N TYR A 150 -20.25 -26.13 4.13
CA TYR A 150 -19.52 -27.37 3.84
C TYR A 150 -18.86 -27.34 2.46
N LEU A 151 -19.59 -26.90 1.42
CA LEU A 151 -19.04 -26.78 0.07
C LEU A 151 -17.92 -25.75 -0.02
N ILE A 152 -18.04 -24.61 0.68
CA ILE A 152 -16.98 -23.60 0.71
C ILE A 152 -15.74 -24.15 1.42
N ASN A 153 -15.91 -24.78 2.58
CA ASN A 153 -14.82 -25.38 3.37
C ASN A 153 -14.08 -26.47 2.61
N TRP A 154 -14.74 -27.15 1.66
CA TRP A 154 -14.07 -28.11 0.79
C TRP A 154 -13.09 -27.47 -0.21
N SER A 155 -13.28 -26.18 -0.52
CA SER A 155 -12.47 -25.44 -1.51
C SER A 155 -11.30 -24.65 -0.92
N ILE A 156 -11.29 -24.45 0.39
CA ILE A 156 -10.29 -23.65 1.10
C ILE A 156 -9.52 -24.49 2.12
N PRO A 157 -8.25 -24.16 2.43
CA PRO A 157 -7.51 -24.87 3.48
C PRO A 157 -8.02 -24.59 4.90
N GLY A 158 -8.60 -23.40 5.13
CA GLY A 158 -9.13 -22.99 6.43
C GLY A 158 -10.54 -23.54 6.71
N THR A 159 -11.13 -23.10 7.82
CA THR A 159 -12.51 -23.43 8.19
C THR A 159 -13.33 -22.16 8.33
N LEU A 160 -14.32 -21.99 7.45
CA LEU A 160 -15.37 -20.99 7.53
C LEU A 160 -16.53 -21.51 8.38
N SER A 161 -17.07 -20.62 9.19
CA SER A 161 -18.28 -20.80 10.01
C SER A 161 -19.14 -19.55 9.88
N VAL A 162 -20.45 -19.73 9.87
CA VAL A 162 -21.44 -18.65 9.79
C VAL A 162 -22.60 -19.03 10.69
N ASP A 163 -22.97 -18.16 11.64
CA ASP A 163 -24.00 -18.46 12.63
C ASP A 163 -25.40 -18.40 12.02
N SER A 164 -25.67 -17.33 11.27
CA SER A 164 -26.97 -17.13 10.62
C SER A 164 -26.84 -16.35 9.31
N VAL A 165 -27.72 -16.65 8.37
CA VAL A 165 -27.84 -15.95 7.09
C VAL A 165 -29.32 -15.73 6.82
N SER A 166 -29.70 -14.48 6.59
CA SER A 166 -31.04 -14.07 6.18
C SER A 166 -30.97 -13.51 4.77
N LEU A 167 -31.47 -14.29 3.82
CA LEU A 167 -31.56 -13.92 2.41
C LEU A 167 -33.02 -13.86 1.98
N GLY A 168 -33.43 -12.69 1.50
CA GLY A 168 -34.74 -12.51 0.91
C GLY A 168 -34.65 -11.97 -0.51
N TRP A 169 -35.60 -12.41 -1.33
CA TRP A 169 -35.82 -11.80 -2.65
C TRP A 169 -36.21 -10.32 -2.52
N ARG A 170 -37.01 -9.98 -1.51
CA ARG A 170 -37.51 -8.64 -1.20
C ARG A 170 -37.08 -8.11 0.17
N GLU A 171 -36.30 -8.89 0.91
CA GLU A 171 -35.82 -8.52 2.24
C GLU A 171 -34.33 -8.19 2.18
N PRO A 172 -33.87 -7.22 2.99
CA PRO A 172 -32.45 -6.90 3.14
C PRO A 172 -31.61 -8.15 3.47
N VAL A 173 -30.40 -8.22 2.92
CA VAL A 173 -29.48 -9.32 3.24
C VAL A 173 -28.79 -9.04 4.57
N ARG A 174 -28.80 -10.05 5.46
CA ARG A 174 -28.12 -10.02 6.76
C ARG A 174 -27.34 -11.31 6.97
N VAL A 175 -26.11 -11.19 7.45
CA VAL A 175 -25.23 -12.31 7.78
C VAL A 175 -24.63 -12.06 9.16
N GLU A 176 -24.69 -13.04 10.05
CA GLU A 176 -24.19 -12.93 11.42
C GLU A 176 -23.15 -14.01 11.71
N GLY A 177 -22.19 -13.67 12.58
CA GLY A 177 -21.24 -14.62 13.13
C GLY A 177 -20.34 -15.29 12.10
N VAL A 178 -19.84 -14.53 11.13
CA VAL A 178 -18.85 -15.07 10.19
C VAL A 178 -17.52 -15.23 10.92
N SER A 179 -16.93 -16.41 10.85
CA SER A 179 -15.61 -16.69 11.41
C SER A 179 -14.84 -17.58 10.45
N LEU A 180 -13.65 -17.13 10.07
CA LEU A 180 -12.68 -17.88 9.27
C LEU A 180 -11.48 -18.21 10.16
N LYS A 181 -11.17 -19.50 10.25
CA LYS A 181 -9.97 -20.01 10.91
C LYS A 181 -8.98 -20.49 9.87
N GLY A 182 -7.70 -20.24 10.11
CA GLY A 182 -6.61 -20.81 9.30
C GLY A 182 -6.44 -22.31 9.53
N PRO A 183 -5.54 -22.97 8.79
CA PRO A 183 -5.26 -24.40 8.92
C PRO A 183 -4.87 -24.81 10.35
N ASP A 184 -4.20 -23.93 11.09
CA ASP A 184 -3.79 -24.13 12.49
C ASP A 184 -4.90 -23.81 13.51
N SER A 185 -6.16 -23.69 13.07
CA SER A 185 -7.32 -23.31 13.90
C SER A 185 -7.27 -21.89 14.51
N ASN A 186 -6.27 -21.08 14.17
CA ASN A 186 -6.19 -19.68 14.56
C ASN A 186 -7.29 -18.87 13.88
N LEU A 187 -7.99 -18.02 14.64
CA LEU A 187 -9.01 -17.11 14.09
C LEU A 187 -8.33 -16.00 13.28
N VAL A 188 -8.59 -15.93 11.97
CA VAL A 188 -7.97 -14.95 11.06
C VAL A 188 -8.91 -13.85 10.61
N LEU A 189 -10.21 -14.14 10.54
CA LEU A 189 -11.25 -13.16 10.25
C LEU A 189 -12.48 -13.50 11.09
N SER A 190 -13.07 -12.50 11.73
CA SER A 190 -14.39 -12.60 12.33
C SER A 190 -15.20 -11.37 11.94
N ILE A 191 -16.43 -11.55 11.49
CA ILE A 191 -17.38 -10.48 11.25
C ILE A 191 -18.60 -10.79 12.10
N ARG A 192 -18.85 -9.97 13.11
CA ARG A 192 -20.00 -10.17 14.00
C ARG A 192 -21.30 -10.07 13.21
N GLU A 193 -21.39 -9.06 12.35
CA GLU A 193 -22.59 -8.79 11.59
C GLU A 193 -22.26 -8.04 10.30
N TYR A 194 -22.91 -8.46 9.23
CA TYR A 194 -22.95 -7.79 7.94
C TYR A 194 -24.41 -7.56 7.58
N GLN A 195 -24.74 -6.32 7.24
CA GLN A 195 -26.07 -5.95 6.79
C GLN A 195 -25.97 -5.17 5.49
N THR A 196 -26.95 -5.32 4.61
CA THR A 196 -27.11 -4.44 3.45
C THR A 196 -28.58 -4.13 3.20
N SER A 197 -28.88 -2.89 2.81
CA SER A 197 -30.21 -2.47 2.38
C SER A 197 -30.65 -3.09 1.05
N ALA A 198 -29.73 -3.68 0.28
CA ALA A 198 -30.05 -4.37 -0.95
C ALA A 198 -30.63 -5.77 -0.66
N HIS A 199 -31.66 -6.11 -1.41
CA HIS A 199 -32.23 -7.45 -1.45
C HIS A 199 -31.77 -8.19 -2.71
N LEU A 200 -31.95 -9.52 -2.77
CA LEU A 200 -31.38 -10.33 -3.85
C LEU A 200 -31.89 -9.93 -5.25
N TRP A 201 -33.15 -9.50 -5.40
CA TRP A 201 -33.65 -9.01 -6.68
C TRP A 201 -32.89 -7.79 -7.18
N THR A 202 -32.58 -6.83 -6.31
CA THR A 202 -31.83 -5.62 -6.70
C THR A 202 -30.39 -5.91 -7.08
N MET A 203 -29.76 -6.89 -6.42
CA MET A 203 -28.41 -7.35 -6.73
C MET A 203 -28.36 -8.06 -8.07
N VAL A 204 -29.23 -9.05 -8.28
CA VAL A 204 -29.32 -9.85 -9.53
C VAL A 204 -29.68 -8.99 -10.72
N ALA A 205 -30.59 -8.01 -10.55
CA ALA A 205 -30.96 -7.08 -11.61
C ALA A 205 -29.88 -6.01 -11.89
N GLY A 206 -28.79 -5.96 -11.11
CA GLY A 206 -27.73 -4.97 -11.23
C GLY A 206 -28.18 -3.52 -10.96
N ARG A 207 -29.37 -3.32 -10.41
CA ARG A 207 -29.98 -1.98 -10.26
C ARG A 207 -29.38 -1.19 -9.11
N SER A 208 -29.04 -1.86 -8.01
CA SER A 208 -28.59 -1.20 -6.78
C SER A 208 -27.17 -1.56 -6.37
N GLY A 209 -26.44 -2.36 -7.17
CA GLY A 209 -25.17 -2.93 -6.72
C GLY A 209 -25.37 -3.72 -5.42
N LEU A 210 -24.55 -3.41 -4.40
CA LEU A 210 -24.69 -3.97 -3.05
C LEU A 210 -25.52 -3.09 -2.10
N GLY A 211 -26.13 -1.99 -2.58
CA GLY A 211 -26.83 -1.03 -1.72
C GLY A 211 -25.92 -0.42 -0.64
N ASP A 212 -26.54 0.08 0.43
CA ASP A 212 -25.83 0.56 1.60
C ASP A 212 -25.58 -0.61 2.53
N ALA A 213 -24.31 -0.94 2.75
CA ALA A 213 -23.86 -2.07 3.53
C ALA A 213 -23.06 -1.60 4.76
N VAL A 214 -23.23 -2.32 5.86
CA VAL A 214 -22.51 -2.07 7.11
C VAL A 214 -21.89 -3.38 7.60
N VAL A 215 -20.59 -3.35 7.88
CA VAL A 215 -19.84 -4.43 8.51
C VAL A 215 -19.54 -4.01 9.94
N VAL A 216 -20.09 -4.72 10.91
CA VAL A 216 -20.00 -4.39 12.33
C VAL A 216 -18.93 -5.25 12.99
N GLN A 217 -17.99 -4.58 13.65
CA GLN A 217 -16.93 -5.18 14.46
C GLN A 217 -16.10 -6.27 13.74
N PRO A 218 -15.64 -6.06 12.49
CA PRO A 218 -14.78 -7.04 11.86
C PRO A 218 -13.43 -7.10 12.58
N THR A 219 -12.98 -8.30 12.92
CA THR A 219 -11.65 -8.58 13.47
C THR A 219 -10.83 -9.30 12.40
N LEU A 220 -9.64 -8.80 12.09
CA LEU A 220 -8.78 -9.33 11.03
C LEU A 220 -7.35 -9.54 11.54
N ASP A 221 -6.72 -10.66 11.19
CA ASP A 221 -5.33 -10.94 11.54
C ASP A 221 -4.42 -10.73 10.32
N TRP A 222 -3.58 -9.70 10.39
CA TRP A 222 -2.59 -9.33 9.35
C TRP A 222 -1.17 -9.76 9.72
N ARG A 223 -1.01 -10.63 10.71
CA ARG A 223 0.30 -11.21 11.01
C ARG A 223 0.70 -12.18 9.91
N ARG A 224 2.02 -12.28 9.73
CA ARG A 224 2.64 -13.29 8.89
C ARG A 224 2.93 -14.52 9.73
N ASP A 225 2.70 -15.69 9.18
CA ASP A 225 3.20 -16.92 9.75
C ASP A 225 4.74 -16.92 9.68
N PRO A 226 5.45 -17.05 10.81
CA PRO A 226 6.90 -17.04 10.83
C PRO A 226 7.54 -18.20 10.05
N LYS A 227 6.82 -19.31 9.84
CA LYS A 227 7.35 -20.47 9.10
C LYS A 227 7.31 -20.26 7.60
N THR A 228 6.19 -19.73 7.10
CA THR A 228 5.96 -19.61 5.66
C THR A 228 6.13 -18.20 5.12
N GLY A 229 6.15 -17.16 5.96
CA GLY A 229 6.24 -15.75 5.56
C GLY A 229 4.95 -15.16 4.98
N HIS A 230 3.92 -15.99 4.76
CA HIS A 230 2.61 -15.58 4.23
C HIS A 230 1.70 -15.05 5.33
N LEU A 231 0.69 -14.25 4.97
CA LEU A 231 -0.31 -13.78 5.92
C LEU A 231 -1.19 -14.95 6.38
N TYR A 232 -1.56 -14.99 7.66
CA TYR A 232 -2.49 -16.02 8.16
C TYR A 232 -3.82 -16.03 7.39
N PHE A 233 -4.29 -14.85 6.96
CA PHE A 233 -5.47 -14.73 6.12
C PHE A 233 -5.30 -15.46 4.77
N ASP A 234 -4.16 -15.30 4.10
CA ASP A 234 -3.90 -15.95 2.81
C ASP A 234 -3.82 -17.47 2.97
N LEU A 235 -3.18 -17.94 4.04
CA LEU A 235 -3.08 -19.37 4.40
C LEU A 235 -4.46 -20.01 4.67
N ALA A 236 -5.43 -19.22 5.13
CA ALA A 236 -6.80 -19.70 5.34
C ALA A 236 -7.57 -19.86 4.03
N LEU A 237 -7.21 -19.11 2.97
CA LEU A 237 -7.93 -19.11 1.70
C LEU A 237 -7.23 -19.92 0.60
N THR A 238 -5.90 -20.00 0.63
CA THR A 238 -5.08 -20.55 -0.44
C THR A 238 -4.00 -21.46 0.13
N SER A 239 -3.76 -22.60 -0.52
CA SER A 239 -2.72 -23.54 -0.08
C SER A 239 -1.32 -22.92 -0.20
N VAL A 240 -0.43 -23.34 0.70
CA VAL A 240 0.96 -22.88 0.76
C VAL A 240 1.68 -23.09 -0.59
N ASP A 241 1.44 -24.20 -1.27
CA ASP A 241 2.07 -24.48 -2.58
C ASP A 241 1.72 -23.44 -3.63
N LYS A 242 0.44 -23.04 -3.70
CA LYS A 242 -0.02 -21.99 -4.64
C LYS A 242 0.55 -20.63 -4.24
N LEU A 243 0.62 -20.34 -2.94
CA LEU A 243 1.19 -19.09 -2.45
C LEU A 243 2.71 -18.99 -2.71
N ASN A 244 3.44 -20.09 -2.59
CA ASN A 244 4.88 -20.13 -2.88
C ASN A 244 5.20 -19.90 -4.36
N VAL A 245 4.31 -20.31 -5.27
CA VAL A 245 4.43 -19.98 -6.70
C VAL A 245 4.26 -18.47 -6.93
N ILE A 246 3.37 -17.82 -6.16
CA ILE A 246 3.07 -16.40 -6.29
C ILE A 246 4.17 -15.53 -5.64
N ASN A 247 4.71 -15.97 -4.50
CA ASN A 247 5.74 -15.25 -3.76
C ASN A 247 6.89 -16.19 -3.38
N PRO A 248 7.89 -16.36 -4.26
CA PRO A 248 9.03 -17.25 -4.02
C PRO A 248 9.94 -16.77 -2.87
N TYR A 249 9.77 -15.51 -2.42
CA TYR A 249 10.60 -14.88 -1.38
C TYR A 249 10.12 -15.16 0.05
N ALA A 250 9.06 -15.95 0.23
CA ALA A 250 8.44 -16.16 1.53
C ALA A 250 9.26 -17.04 2.50
N LYS A 251 10.32 -17.72 2.04
CA LYS A 251 11.17 -18.64 2.84
C LYS A 251 12.06 -17.98 3.90
N LYS A 252 11.83 -16.73 4.26
CA LYS A 252 12.71 -16.00 5.19
C LYS A 252 12.22 -16.13 6.64
N ASN A 253 13.16 -16.29 7.57
CA ASN A 253 12.92 -16.04 8.99
C ASN A 253 12.66 -14.54 9.19
N PHE A 254 11.40 -14.12 9.10
CA PHE A 254 11.03 -12.75 9.42
C PHE A 254 11.21 -12.54 10.92
N LYS A 255 11.85 -11.42 11.28
CA LYS A 255 11.91 -10.98 12.67
C LYS A 255 10.48 -10.73 13.15
N VAL A 256 10.00 -11.59 14.04
CA VAL A 256 8.64 -11.50 14.56
C VAL A 256 8.62 -10.40 15.61
N TYR A 257 7.91 -9.32 15.31
CA TYR A 257 7.61 -8.29 16.30
C TYR A 257 6.34 -8.67 17.06
N PRO A 258 6.26 -8.36 18.36
CA PRO A 258 5.03 -8.56 19.12
C PRO A 258 3.89 -7.84 18.41
N SER A 259 2.76 -8.50 18.21
CA SER A 259 1.65 -7.93 17.48
C SER A 259 0.79 -7.03 18.35
N GLU A 260 0.20 -6.01 17.74
CA GLU A 260 -0.72 -5.09 18.41
C GLU A 260 -2.08 -5.08 17.73
N VAL A 261 -3.13 -4.91 18.52
CA VAL A 261 -4.50 -4.77 18.02
C VAL A 261 -4.78 -3.30 17.77
N VAL A 262 -4.98 -2.95 16.51
CA VAL A 262 -5.27 -1.61 16.05
C VAL A 262 -6.75 -1.52 15.67
N SER A 263 -7.41 -0.45 16.09
CA SER A 263 -8.80 -0.20 15.71
C SER A 263 -8.85 0.38 14.29
N TRP A 264 -9.86 0.02 13.52
CA TRP A 264 -10.03 0.58 12.19
C TRP A 264 -11.49 0.79 11.81
N ASN A 265 -11.71 1.80 10.98
CA ASN A 265 -12.98 2.06 10.32
C ASN A 265 -12.74 2.26 8.83
N ALA A 266 -13.76 2.00 8.02
CA ALA A 266 -13.66 2.24 6.59
C ALA A 266 -14.97 2.78 6.04
N LYS A 267 -14.85 3.62 5.03
CA LYS A 267 -15.94 4.12 4.21
C LYS A 267 -15.59 3.84 2.77
N VAL A 268 -16.44 3.10 2.08
CA VAL A 268 -16.24 2.71 0.69
C VAL A 268 -17.45 3.16 -0.12
N GLN A 269 -17.27 4.16 -0.97
CA GLN A 269 -18.34 4.79 -1.74
C GLN A 269 -18.31 4.30 -3.19
N ALA A 270 -19.43 3.78 -3.66
CA ALA A 270 -19.64 3.41 -5.06
C ALA A 270 -20.81 4.23 -5.65
N PRO A 271 -20.99 4.25 -6.99
CA PRO A 271 -22.06 5.03 -7.61
C PRO A 271 -23.49 4.65 -7.17
N ARG A 272 -23.68 3.45 -6.62
CA ARG A 272 -25.00 2.88 -6.28
C ARG A 272 -25.06 2.32 -4.86
N GLY A 273 -24.19 2.79 -3.96
CA GLY A 273 -24.21 2.33 -2.58
C GLY A 273 -22.93 2.65 -1.84
N GLU A 274 -22.98 2.51 -0.53
CA GLU A 274 -21.86 2.72 0.36
C GLU A 274 -21.62 1.50 1.24
N LEU A 275 -20.37 1.12 1.46
CA LEU A 275 -19.98 0.12 2.44
C LEU A 275 -19.26 0.82 3.60
N GLN A 276 -19.80 0.69 4.81
CA GLN A 276 -19.19 1.19 6.04
C GLN A 276 -18.67 0.03 6.87
N VAL A 277 -17.49 0.19 7.44
CA VAL A 277 -16.95 -0.69 8.47
C VAL A 277 -16.93 0.08 9.78
N ALA A 278 -17.67 -0.43 10.76
CA ALA A 278 -17.81 0.18 12.08
C ALA A 278 -17.08 -0.63 13.15
N SER A 279 -16.20 0.04 13.90
CA SER A 279 -15.49 -0.53 15.07
C SER A 279 -14.68 -1.79 14.75
N GLY A 280 -14.01 -1.82 13.59
CA GLY A 280 -13.12 -2.90 13.21
C GLY A 280 -11.89 -2.99 14.12
N LYS A 281 -11.34 -4.18 14.21
CA LYS A 281 -10.05 -4.49 14.85
C LYS A 281 -9.17 -5.20 13.84
N VAL A 282 -7.89 -4.86 13.81
CA VAL A 282 -6.89 -5.54 12.99
C VAL A 282 -5.66 -5.81 13.84
N THR A 283 -5.19 -7.05 13.83
CA THR A 283 -3.95 -7.44 14.49
C THR A 283 -2.81 -7.20 13.52
N LEU A 284 -1.98 -6.20 13.80
CA LEU A 284 -0.84 -5.82 12.97
C LEU A 284 0.48 -6.31 13.59
N PRO A 285 1.53 -6.52 12.78
CA PRO A 285 2.90 -6.57 13.29
C PRO A 285 3.23 -5.32 14.10
N GLY A 286 3.95 -5.47 15.22
CA GLY A 286 4.21 -4.35 16.15
C GLY A 286 5.03 -3.21 15.58
N ASP A 287 5.90 -3.49 14.62
CA ASP A 287 6.63 -2.47 13.86
C ASP A 287 5.68 -1.61 13.01
N VAL A 288 4.72 -2.24 12.33
CA VAL A 288 3.68 -1.54 11.54
C VAL A 288 2.77 -0.72 12.46
N ALA A 289 2.30 -1.32 13.57
CA ALA A 289 1.44 -0.64 14.54
C ALA A 289 2.15 0.56 15.20
N ALA A 290 3.44 0.41 15.55
CA ALA A 290 4.23 1.50 16.11
C ALA A 290 4.39 2.69 15.15
N VAL A 291 4.38 2.44 13.83
CA VAL A 291 4.47 3.49 12.82
C VAL A 291 3.12 4.12 12.52
N LEU A 292 2.07 3.33 12.36
CA LEU A 292 0.74 3.84 11.97
C LEU A 292 -0.05 4.39 13.16
N GLY A 293 0.16 3.87 14.37
CA GLY A 293 -0.63 4.18 15.56
C GLY A 293 -1.78 3.20 15.79
N SER A 294 -2.70 3.59 16.66
CA SER A 294 -3.75 2.75 17.24
C SER A 294 -5.12 2.83 16.55
N HIS A 295 -5.31 3.83 15.67
CA HIS A 295 -6.53 4.00 14.89
C HIS A 295 -6.20 4.15 13.40
N LEU A 296 -6.97 3.45 12.56
CA LEU A 296 -6.94 3.56 11.11
C LEU A 296 -8.32 3.96 10.58
N PHE A 297 -8.33 4.80 9.56
CA PHE A 297 -9.53 5.17 8.83
C PHE A 297 -9.26 5.09 7.33
N PHE A 298 -10.04 4.28 6.63
CA PHE A 298 -9.97 4.15 5.18
C PHE A 298 -11.15 4.86 4.52
N ASP A 299 -10.87 5.64 3.49
CA ASP A 299 -11.87 6.33 2.68
C ASP A 299 -11.58 6.03 1.20
N ILE A 300 -12.41 5.17 0.63
CA ILE A 300 -12.27 4.65 -0.72
C ILE A 300 -13.49 5.07 -1.51
N ALA A 301 -13.30 5.61 -2.71
CA ALA A 301 -14.39 5.96 -3.61
C ALA A 301 -14.12 5.39 -5.01
N PHE A 302 -15.18 4.91 -5.67
CA PHE A 302 -15.14 4.33 -7.02
C PHE A 302 -16.06 5.07 -7.99
N GLY A 303 -15.71 5.05 -9.27
CA GLY A 303 -16.57 5.55 -10.35
C GLY A 303 -16.90 7.05 -10.21
N SER A 304 -18.16 7.41 -10.43
CA SER A 304 -18.62 8.80 -10.30
C SER A 304 -18.41 9.39 -8.90
N SER A 305 -18.43 8.55 -7.85
CA SER A 305 -18.14 8.98 -6.47
C SER A 305 -16.68 9.40 -6.31
N ALA A 306 -15.75 8.78 -7.04
CA ALA A 306 -14.34 9.18 -7.05
C ALA A 306 -14.12 10.50 -7.81
N THR A 307 -14.76 10.66 -8.97
CA THR A 307 -14.62 11.87 -9.81
C THR A 307 -15.28 13.09 -9.19
N GLY A 308 -16.42 12.94 -8.50
CA GLY A 308 -17.09 14.04 -7.80
C GLY A 308 -16.25 14.62 -6.66
N ALA A 309 -15.39 13.82 -6.04
CA ALA A 309 -14.51 14.25 -4.96
C ALA A 309 -13.20 14.90 -5.46
N ASN A 310 -12.79 14.67 -6.72
CA ASN A 310 -11.53 15.20 -7.26
C ASN A 310 -11.57 15.38 -8.79
N ALA A 311 -11.56 16.62 -9.25
CA ALA A 311 -11.65 16.99 -10.66
C ALA A 311 -10.47 16.46 -11.53
N SER A 312 -9.29 16.21 -10.94
CA SER A 312 -8.14 15.67 -11.67
C SER A 312 -8.38 14.24 -12.17
N VAL A 313 -9.25 13.49 -11.49
CA VAL A 313 -9.64 12.13 -11.91
C VAL A 313 -10.53 12.16 -13.15
N TRP A 314 -11.28 13.25 -13.37
CA TRP A 314 -12.13 13.38 -14.56
C TRP A 314 -11.31 13.59 -15.84
N LYS A 315 -10.32 14.49 -15.81
CA LYS A 315 -9.53 14.86 -16.99
C LYS A 315 -8.75 13.69 -17.60
N GLY A 316 -8.37 12.70 -16.81
CA GLY A 316 -7.66 11.52 -17.33
C GLY A 316 -8.56 10.44 -17.94
N ASN A 317 -9.90 10.57 -17.82
CA ASN A 317 -10.84 9.50 -18.14
C ASN A 317 -11.47 9.63 -19.54
N GLU A 318 -11.22 10.73 -20.24
CA GLU A 318 -11.74 10.97 -21.58
C GLU A 318 -11.26 9.85 -22.53
N GLY A 319 -12.17 8.94 -22.89
CA GLY A 319 -11.93 7.85 -23.85
C GLY A 319 -11.61 6.46 -23.27
N ARG A 320 -11.65 6.24 -21.95
CA ARG A 320 -11.29 4.94 -21.34
C ARG A 320 -12.47 4.22 -20.68
N SER A 321 -13.41 3.69 -21.48
CA SER A 321 -14.59 2.95 -20.98
C SER A 321 -14.25 1.71 -20.13
N GLU A 322 -13.05 1.15 -20.25
CA GLU A 322 -12.61 -0.03 -19.49
C GLU A 322 -12.06 0.28 -18.09
N HIS A 323 -11.91 1.55 -17.74
CA HIS A 323 -11.22 1.98 -16.52
C HIS A 323 -12.21 2.60 -15.54
N THR A 324 -12.25 2.07 -14.32
CA THR A 324 -13.08 2.64 -13.25
C THR A 324 -12.22 3.54 -12.36
N PRO A 325 -12.48 4.85 -12.28
CA PRO A 325 -11.70 5.73 -11.41
C PRO A 325 -11.83 5.29 -9.95
N ILE A 326 -10.72 5.36 -9.22
CA ILE A 326 -10.65 5.05 -7.79
C ILE A 326 -9.85 6.12 -7.06
N ARG A 327 -10.38 6.56 -5.92
CA ARG A 327 -9.67 7.38 -4.93
C ARG A 327 -9.54 6.54 -3.68
N CYS A 328 -8.34 6.47 -3.12
CA CYS A 328 -8.10 5.83 -1.84
C CYS A 328 -7.38 6.82 -0.92
N SER A 329 -7.85 6.93 0.31
CA SER A 329 -7.13 7.60 1.37
C SER A 329 -7.14 6.75 2.63
N MET A 330 -5.98 6.61 3.27
CA MET A 330 -5.87 6.03 4.59
C MET A 330 -5.36 7.09 5.54
N LYS A 331 -6.04 7.29 6.66
CA LYS A 331 -5.59 8.14 7.76
C LYS A 331 -5.34 7.28 8.99
N SER A 332 -4.35 7.63 9.77
CA SER A 332 -4.08 7.04 11.06
C SER A 332 -3.68 8.13 12.06
N ASP A 333 -3.37 7.72 13.29
CA ASP A 333 -2.89 8.66 14.32
C ASP A 333 -1.58 9.36 13.91
N ARG A 334 -0.79 8.75 13.01
CA ARG A 334 0.58 9.17 12.65
C ARG A 334 0.86 9.22 11.15
N ALA A 335 -0.11 8.90 10.30
CA ALA A 335 0.11 8.83 8.87
C ALA A 335 -1.14 9.18 8.05
N HIS A 336 -0.93 9.79 6.89
CA HIS A 336 -1.95 10.05 5.88
C HIS A 336 -1.44 9.62 4.51
N LEU A 337 -2.08 8.60 3.94
CA LEU A 337 -1.82 8.12 2.59
C LEU A 337 -2.95 8.55 1.65
N LYS A 338 -2.57 8.91 0.42
CA LYS A 338 -3.47 9.29 -0.66
C LYS A 338 -3.00 8.63 -1.96
N ALA A 339 -3.94 7.99 -2.65
CA ALA A 339 -3.73 7.42 -3.97
C ALA A 339 -4.91 7.73 -4.89
N LEU A 340 -4.59 8.05 -6.15
CA LEU A 340 -5.56 8.28 -7.22
C LEU A 340 -5.19 7.37 -8.39
N ALA A 341 -6.15 6.59 -8.88
CA ALA A 341 -5.87 5.60 -9.91
C ALA A 341 -7.11 5.29 -10.77
N TYR A 342 -6.90 4.46 -11.78
CA TYR A 342 -7.92 3.74 -12.51
C TYR A 342 -7.81 2.25 -12.25
N LEU A 343 -8.91 1.62 -11.88
CA LEU A 343 -9.00 0.18 -11.73
C LEU A 343 -9.44 -0.46 -13.06
N ASN A 344 -8.63 -1.39 -13.57
CA ASN A 344 -8.97 -2.26 -14.69
C ASN A 344 -9.29 -3.66 -14.16
N PHE A 345 -10.58 -3.98 -14.06
CA PHE A 345 -11.06 -5.26 -13.52
C PHE A 345 -10.65 -6.46 -14.38
N ARG A 346 -10.56 -6.31 -15.71
CA ARG A 346 -10.18 -7.41 -16.61
C ARG A 346 -8.72 -7.80 -16.43
N LYS A 347 -7.84 -6.81 -16.34
CA LYS A 347 -6.40 -7.01 -16.14
C LYS A 347 -6.02 -7.21 -14.67
N LYS A 348 -6.95 -6.98 -13.73
CA LYS A 348 -6.70 -6.99 -12.27
C LYS A 348 -5.55 -6.04 -11.88
N GLN A 349 -5.52 -4.88 -12.52
CA GLN A 349 -4.45 -3.88 -12.37
C GLN A 349 -5.04 -2.52 -12.03
N MET A 350 -4.30 -1.71 -11.28
CA MET A 350 -4.59 -0.30 -11.06
C MET A 350 -3.54 0.55 -11.77
N VAL A 351 -3.96 1.53 -12.55
CA VAL A 351 -3.06 2.51 -13.18
C VAL A 351 -3.15 3.80 -12.39
N LEU A 352 -2.08 4.16 -11.68
CA LEU A 352 -2.00 5.37 -10.88
C LEU A 352 -2.02 6.61 -11.79
N LEU A 353 -2.71 7.65 -11.35
CA LEU A 353 -2.73 8.96 -12.00
C LEU A 353 -1.57 9.84 -11.57
N GLN A 354 -1.07 9.60 -10.38
CA GLN A 354 0.02 10.32 -9.73
C GLN A 354 0.69 9.39 -8.72
N PRO A 355 1.95 9.66 -8.32
CA PRO A 355 2.60 8.92 -7.24
C PRO A 355 1.73 8.87 -5.98
N ILE A 356 1.76 7.73 -5.29
CA ILE A 356 1.13 7.59 -3.97
C ILE A 356 1.85 8.56 -3.03
N THR A 357 1.10 9.39 -2.33
CA THR A 357 1.66 10.34 -1.36
C THR A 357 1.38 9.84 0.04
N ALA A 358 2.41 9.74 0.85
CA ALA A 358 2.35 9.38 2.27
C ALA A 358 2.96 10.52 3.09
N GLU A 359 2.17 11.11 3.98
CA GLU A 359 2.59 12.10 4.97
C GLU A 359 2.63 11.37 6.32
N MET A 360 3.75 11.39 7.03
CA MET A 360 3.96 10.60 8.24
C MET A 360 4.67 11.39 9.33
N ASP A 361 4.32 11.12 10.59
CA ASP A 361 5.03 11.63 11.76
C ASP A 361 6.37 10.91 11.91
N LEU A 362 7.42 11.66 12.16
CA LEU A 362 8.76 11.12 12.29
C LEU A 362 8.94 10.56 13.70
N SER A 363 8.70 9.26 13.82
CA SER A 363 8.90 8.51 15.05
C SER A 363 10.20 7.68 15.01
N PRO A 364 10.79 7.34 16.18
CA PRO A 364 11.87 6.36 16.26
C PRO A 364 11.53 5.02 15.61
N ALA A 365 10.26 4.61 15.65
CA ALA A 365 9.80 3.38 15.00
C ALA A 365 9.89 3.48 13.47
N LEU A 366 9.43 4.59 12.87
CA LEU A 366 9.53 4.83 11.42
C LEU A 366 10.99 4.84 10.97
N ALA A 367 11.83 5.55 11.71
CA ALA A 367 13.26 5.63 11.48
C ALA A 367 13.91 4.24 11.50
N LYS A 368 13.74 3.52 12.61
CA LYS A 368 14.38 2.22 12.85
C LYS A 368 13.88 1.12 11.90
N PHE A 369 12.59 1.05 11.64
CA PHE A 369 12.02 -0.08 10.90
C PHE A 369 11.98 0.15 9.39
N TYR A 370 11.89 1.39 8.90
CA TYR A 370 11.69 1.66 7.48
C TYR A 370 12.76 2.56 6.88
N LEU A 371 13.14 3.68 7.53
CA LEU A 371 14.17 4.55 6.96
C LEU A 371 15.56 3.92 7.01
N ALA A 372 15.87 3.15 8.06
CA ALA A 372 17.10 2.37 8.18
C ALA A 372 17.27 1.35 7.04
N GLN A 373 16.15 0.86 6.50
CA GLN A 373 16.13 -0.05 5.36
C GLN A 373 16.46 0.64 4.04
N ILE A 374 16.43 1.97 3.97
CA ILE A 374 16.86 2.75 2.80
C ILE A 374 18.29 3.26 3.02
N ASN A 375 18.59 3.71 4.24
CA ASN A 375 19.89 4.23 4.61
C ASN A 375 20.14 4.05 6.13
N PRO A 376 21.21 3.38 6.56
CA PRO A 376 21.44 3.05 7.97
C PRO A 376 21.55 4.27 8.89
N ILE A 377 22.02 5.42 8.38
CA ILE A 377 22.14 6.66 9.18
C ILE A 377 20.76 7.17 9.58
N LEU A 378 19.76 7.03 8.70
CA LEU A 378 18.38 7.43 8.99
C LEU A 378 17.73 6.58 10.09
N GLY A 379 18.27 5.39 10.37
CA GLY A 379 17.86 4.55 11.50
C GLY A 379 18.16 5.13 12.88
N GLN A 380 19.03 6.14 12.96
CA GLN A 380 19.42 6.80 14.22
C GLN A 380 18.55 8.01 14.56
N ILE A 381 17.54 8.30 13.75
CA ILE A 381 16.63 9.43 13.98
C ILE A 381 15.76 9.15 15.21
N VAL A 382 15.74 10.11 16.13
CA VAL A 382 14.93 10.09 17.36
C VAL A 382 13.63 10.89 17.18
N GLY A 383 13.63 11.88 16.29
CA GLY A 383 12.47 12.70 16.00
C GLY A 383 12.82 13.94 15.17
N PRO A 384 11.85 14.84 14.96
CA PRO A 384 12.06 16.08 14.24
C PRO A 384 12.95 17.06 15.02
N SER A 385 13.71 17.90 14.32
CA SER A 385 14.58 18.91 14.95
C SER A 385 13.85 20.14 15.46
N ILE A 386 12.67 20.43 14.91
CA ILE A 386 11.83 21.53 15.33
C ILE A 386 10.69 20.92 16.12
N GLY A 387 10.75 21.06 17.44
CA GLY A 387 9.63 20.72 18.29
C GLY A 387 8.56 21.79 18.15
N ARG A 388 7.63 21.66 17.18
CA ARG A 388 6.19 21.99 17.32
C ARG A 388 5.39 21.98 16.02
N GLU A 389 4.34 21.18 16.11
CA GLU A 389 2.91 21.42 15.86
C GLU A 389 2.26 21.42 14.48
N ASP A 390 2.85 21.70 13.31
CA ASP A 390 1.97 21.84 12.11
C ASP A 390 2.54 21.42 10.74
N LEU A 391 3.62 20.62 10.67
CA LEU A 391 4.10 20.05 9.41
C LEU A 391 4.20 18.52 9.52
N PRO A 392 3.84 17.75 8.46
CA PRO A 392 4.20 16.35 8.41
C PRO A 392 5.72 16.25 8.40
N ASP A 393 6.28 15.55 9.38
CA ASP A 393 7.72 15.48 9.54
C ASP A 393 8.40 14.75 8.36
N VAL A 394 7.66 13.86 7.69
CA VAL A 394 8.10 13.11 6.52
C VAL A 394 7.02 13.13 5.44
N THR A 395 7.39 13.57 4.23
CA THR A 395 6.57 13.40 3.03
C THR A 395 7.27 12.44 2.08
N MET A 396 6.58 11.39 1.67
CA MET A 396 7.09 10.34 0.81
C MET A 396 6.18 10.16 -0.41
N HIS A 397 6.80 10.02 -1.58
CA HIS A 397 6.16 9.70 -2.84
C HIS A 397 6.60 8.31 -3.29
N VAL A 398 5.63 7.44 -3.60
CA VAL A 398 5.88 6.08 -4.10
C VAL A 398 5.31 5.95 -5.50
N THR A 399 6.18 5.59 -6.43
CA THR A 399 5.90 5.50 -7.87
C THR A 399 6.17 4.07 -8.32
N PRO A 400 5.14 3.24 -8.56
CA PRO A 400 5.36 1.93 -9.15
C PRO A 400 5.87 2.06 -10.58
N ALA A 401 6.63 1.06 -11.04
CA ALA A 401 7.04 0.96 -12.44
C ALA A 401 5.83 1.09 -13.37
N GLU A 402 5.99 1.91 -14.42
CA GLU A 402 4.93 2.21 -15.41
C GLU A 402 3.65 2.81 -14.82
N MET A 403 3.66 3.26 -13.56
CA MET A 403 2.48 3.69 -12.83
C MET A 403 1.41 2.59 -12.67
N VAL A 404 1.78 1.32 -12.76
CA VAL A 404 0.84 0.18 -12.65
C VAL A 404 1.02 -0.56 -11.33
N TRP A 405 -0.07 -0.89 -10.66
CA TRP A 405 -0.09 -1.72 -9.46
C TRP A 405 -0.86 -3.02 -9.70
N PRO A 406 -0.38 -4.19 -9.24
CA PRO A 406 0.91 -4.40 -8.57
C PRO A 406 2.10 -4.25 -9.55
N ALA A 407 3.26 -3.83 -9.03
CA ALA A 407 4.53 -3.74 -9.75
C ALA A 407 5.63 -4.53 -9.05
N ASN A 408 6.66 -4.89 -9.81
CA ASN A 408 7.87 -5.54 -9.28
C ASN A 408 8.95 -4.55 -8.84
N GLU A 409 8.80 -3.27 -9.20
CA GLU A 409 9.73 -2.21 -8.87
C GLU A 409 8.96 -0.94 -8.48
N PHE A 410 9.47 -0.25 -7.47
CA PHE A 410 8.93 0.99 -6.93
C PHE A 410 10.05 2.00 -6.76
N PHE A 411 9.86 3.21 -7.30
CA PHE A 411 10.68 4.36 -6.99
C PHE A 411 10.08 5.10 -5.78
N ILE A 412 10.87 5.24 -4.73
CA ILE A 412 10.52 5.96 -3.51
C ILE A 412 11.33 7.25 -3.47
N ARG A 413 10.64 8.36 -3.23
CA ARG A 413 11.25 9.66 -2.96
C ARG A 413 10.73 10.22 -1.64
N ILE A 414 11.62 10.52 -0.71
CA ILE A 414 11.32 11.19 0.55
C ILE A 414 11.86 12.61 0.46
N GLU A 415 11.02 13.59 0.75
CA GLU A 415 11.40 15.00 0.71
C GLU A 415 12.44 15.33 1.80
N PRO A 416 13.28 16.36 1.58
CA PRO A 416 14.27 16.81 2.56
C PRO A 416 13.69 17.00 3.96
N MET A 417 14.40 16.51 4.97
CA MET A 417 13.96 16.59 6.37
C MET A 417 15.06 17.17 7.28
N LYS A 418 14.65 17.85 8.36
CA LYS A 418 15.54 18.32 9.42
C LYS A 418 15.20 17.62 10.74
N VAL A 419 16.12 16.77 11.21
CA VAL A 419 15.85 15.75 12.22
C VAL A 419 16.89 15.81 13.35
N VAL A 420 16.60 15.09 14.43
CA VAL A 420 17.53 14.88 15.55
C VAL A 420 17.96 13.43 15.55
N LEU A 421 19.27 13.22 15.60
CA LEU A 421 19.91 11.92 15.70
C LEU A 421 20.28 11.60 17.15
N ALA A 422 20.15 10.33 17.53
CA ALA A 422 20.89 9.78 18.65
C ALA A 422 22.36 9.62 18.24
N LYS A 423 23.29 9.87 19.16
CA LYS A 423 24.70 9.50 18.99
C LYS A 423 24.85 7.97 19.00
N GLY A 424 24.60 7.31 17.86
CA GLY A 424 24.87 5.89 17.66
C GLY A 424 26.33 5.61 17.32
N PRO A 425 26.77 4.33 17.30
CA PRO A 425 28.17 3.97 17.03
C PRO A 425 28.72 4.55 15.74
N LEU A 426 27.97 4.44 14.64
CA LEU A 426 28.40 4.98 13.33
C LEU A 426 28.60 6.50 13.37
N LEU A 427 27.70 7.24 14.02
CA LEU A 427 27.82 8.69 14.11
C LEU A 427 28.98 9.08 15.03
N HIS A 428 29.16 8.36 16.14
CA HIS A 428 30.29 8.57 17.05
C HIS A 428 31.63 8.35 16.33
N ASP A 429 31.80 7.23 15.65
CA ASP A 429 33.01 6.90 14.91
C ASP A 429 33.29 7.90 13.76
N LEU A 430 32.24 8.41 13.10
CA LEU A 430 32.37 9.46 12.10
C LEU A 430 32.89 10.78 12.71
N LEU A 431 32.33 11.18 13.86
CA LEU A 431 32.73 12.40 14.56
C LEU A 431 34.16 12.30 15.11
N SER A 432 34.55 11.12 15.61
CA SER A 432 35.88 10.84 16.12
C SER A 432 36.93 10.86 15.01
N LEU A 433 36.61 10.26 13.86
CA LEU A 433 37.45 10.32 12.65
C LEU A 433 37.71 11.77 12.21
N LEU A 434 36.70 12.62 12.31
CA LEU A 434 36.77 14.04 11.93
C LEU A 434 37.34 14.93 13.06
N ARG A 435 37.82 14.33 14.15
CA ARG A 435 38.45 15.01 15.31
C ARG A 435 37.58 16.09 15.96
N ARG A 436 36.26 15.90 15.95
CA ARG A 436 35.28 16.83 16.52
C ARG A 436 34.97 16.52 17.98
N GLY A 437 35.99 16.58 18.84
CA GLY A 437 35.83 16.38 20.30
C GLY A 437 34.82 17.37 20.91
N ASP A 438 34.70 18.57 20.34
CA ASP A 438 33.70 19.58 20.69
C ASP A 438 32.25 19.10 20.51
N LEU A 439 32.00 18.23 19.53
CA LEU A 439 30.70 17.61 19.30
C LEU A 439 30.54 16.28 20.05
N GLU A 440 31.65 15.63 20.43
CA GLU A 440 31.64 14.40 21.22
C GLU A 440 31.19 14.66 22.67
N ASP A 441 31.73 15.69 23.31
CA ASP A 441 31.46 16.06 24.70
C ASP A 441 30.10 16.79 24.89
N GLY A 442 29.47 17.23 23.80
CA GLY A 442 28.19 17.95 23.80
C GLY A 442 26.95 17.06 23.99
N ASN A 443 25.77 17.69 23.92
CA ASN A 443 24.44 17.05 24.04
C ASN A 443 24.36 15.67 23.36
N ARG A 444 23.63 14.72 23.97
CA ARG A 444 23.42 13.35 23.44
C ARG A 444 22.69 13.30 22.09
N GLN A 445 22.26 14.44 21.58
CA GLN A 445 21.44 14.62 20.40
C GLN A 445 22.09 15.64 19.47
N ILE A 446 22.11 15.32 18.17
CA ILE A 446 22.72 16.15 17.13
C ILE A 446 21.68 16.39 16.03
N THR A 447 21.62 17.61 15.49
CA THR A 447 20.76 17.94 14.35
C THR A 447 21.35 17.40 13.06
N MET A 448 20.50 16.91 12.16
CA MET A 448 20.86 16.53 10.80
C MET A 448 19.83 17.10 9.84
N GLN A 449 20.29 17.62 8.71
CA GLN A 449 19.45 17.94 7.56
C GLN A 449 19.78 17.00 6.41
N THR A 450 18.78 16.50 5.70
CA THR A 450 18.98 15.61 4.54
C THR A 450 18.66 16.34 3.25
N SER A 451 19.30 15.94 2.14
CA SER A 451 18.73 16.12 0.80
C SER A 451 17.47 15.26 0.66
N ALA A 452 16.84 15.32 -0.53
CA ALA A 452 15.85 14.31 -0.87
C ALA A 452 16.49 12.92 -0.83
N VAL A 453 15.76 11.93 -0.33
CA VAL A 453 16.18 10.52 -0.31
C VAL A 453 15.44 9.82 -1.43
N GLU A 454 16.18 9.21 -2.35
CA GLU A 454 15.59 8.44 -3.45
C GLU A 454 16.08 7.01 -3.41
N ALA A 455 15.18 6.06 -3.68
CA ALA A 455 15.51 4.65 -3.76
C ALA A 455 14.64 3.90 -4.78
N ASN A 456 15.25 2.94 -5.49
CA ASN A 456 14.51 1.92 -6.23
C ASN A 456 14.39 0.68 -5.36
N VAL A 457 13.17 0.19 -5.16
CA VAL A 457 12.86 -1.02 -4.40
C VAL A 457 12.29 -2.06 -5.34
N HIS A 458 12.95 -3.21 -5.43
CA HIS A 458 12.44 -4.36 -6.15
C HIS A 458 11.75 -5.31 -5.19
N MET A 459 10.61 -5.88 -5.60
CA MET A 459 9.87 -6.86 -4.79
C MET A 459 10.66 -8.15 -4.52
N GLY A 460 11.72 -8.40 -5.29
CA GLY A 460 12.70 -9.46 -5.00
C GLY A 460 13.65 -9.16 -3.86
N GLY A 461 13.48 -8.02 -3.18
CA GLY A 461 14.21 -7.62 -1.98
C GLY A 461 15.49 -6.84 -2.23
N SER A 462 15.89 -6.58 -3.47
CA SER A 462 16.97 -5.64 -3.75
C SER A 462 16.47 -4.19 -3.66
N LEU A 463 17.25 -3.33 -3.03
CA LEU A 463 17.02 -1.90 -2.93
C LEU A 463 18.29 -1.16 -3.35
N LYS A 464 18.15 -0.16 -4.22
CA LYS A 464 19.22 0.76 -4.61
C LYS A 464 18.92 2.13 -4.03
N CYS A 465 19.72 2.56 -3.06
CA CYS A 465 19.68 3.91 -2.53
C CYS A 465 20.54 4.82 -3.42
N PHE A 466 19.94 5.86 -4.00
CA PHE A 466 20.69 6.91 -4.69
C PHE A 466 21.42 7.80 -3.69
N ARG A 467 22.22 8.74 -4.19
CA ARG A 467 23.01 9.64 -3.33
C ARG A 467 22.11 10.49 -2.46
N VAL A 468 22.30 10.36 -1.15
CA VAL A 468 21.72 11.20 -0.12
C VAL A 468 22.83 12.02 0.51
N ASP A 469 22.73 13.33 0.43
CA ASP A 469 23.60 14.27 1.12
C ASP A 469 23.00 14.60 2.49
N LEU A 470 23.85 14.66 3.52
CA LEU A 470 23.49 14.88 4.91
C LEU A 470 24.36 16.01 5.47
N LEU A 471 23.75 17.01 6.10
CA LEU A 471 24.44 18.04 6.86
C LEU A 471 24.21 17.80 8.36
N ILE A 472 25.26 17.38 9.05
CA ILE A 472 25.24 17.02 10.47
C ILE A 472 25.80 18.19 11.29
N ALA A 473 25.11 18.53 12.38
CA ALA A 473 25.44 19.64 13.27
C ALA A 473 25.63 20.98 12.54
N ASP A 474 24.92 21.17 11.42
CA ASP A 474 25.02 22.32 10.51
C ASP A 474 26.46 22.61 10.00
N LYS A 475 27.37 21.62 10.07
CA LYS A 475 28.81 21.79 9.80
C LYS A 475 29.44 20.67 8.98
N ILE A 476 29.04 19.43 9.22
CA ILE A 476 29.67 18.25 8.64
C ILE A 476 28.80 17.78 7.49
N HIS A 477 29.23 18.00 6.26
CA HIS A 477 28.56 17.47 5.09
C HIS A 477 29.13 16.09 4.78
N VAL A 478 28.25 15.09 4.68
CA VAL A 478 28.56 13.74 4.19
C VAL A 478 27.55 13.34 3.13
N ALA A 479 27.90 12.37 2.30
CA ALA A 479 27.02 11.78 1.31
C ALA A 479 27.02 10.26 1.43
N THR A 480 25.90 9.62 1.10
CA THR A 480 25.76 8.15 1.17
C THR A 480 24.96 7.61 0.00
N TRP A 481 25.34 6.44 -0.53
CA TRP A 481 24.60 5.72 -1.58
C TRP A 481 24.94 4.24 -1.56
N GLY A 482 24.18 3.41 -2.26
CA GLY A 482 24.57 2.01 -2.42
C GLY A 482 23.44 1.04 -2.73
N LEU A 483 23.74 -0.23 -2.50
CA LEU A 483 22.85 -1.37 -2.73
C LEU A 483 22.57 -2.09 -1.42
N MET A 484 21.36 -2.59 -1.31
CA MET A 484 20.83 -3.29 -0.17
C MET A 484 20.08 -4.53 -0.66
N ASP A 485 20.18 -5.61 0.11
CA ASP A 485 19.49 -6.86 -0.17
C ASP A 485 18.73 -7.29 1.09
N HIS A 486 17.42 -7.04 1.07
CA HIS A 486 16.50 -7.40 2.14
C HIS A 486 16.28 -8.90 2.26
N VAL A 487 16.54 -9.71 1.21
CA VAL A 487 16.44 -11.17 1.30
C VAL A 487 17.60 -11.71 2.11
N HIS A 488 18.83 -11.30 1.77
CA HIS A 488 20.05 -11.77 2.42
C HIS A 488 20.46 -10.96 3.66
N GLU A 489 19.75 -9.87 3.96
CA GLU A 489 20.10 -8.91 5.03
C GLU A 489 21.51 -8.36 4.90
N THR A 490 21.94 -8.11 3.66
CA THR A 490 23.25 -7.55 3.37
C THR A 490 23.12 -6.16 2.75
N MET A 491 24.14 -5.34 2.94
CA MET A 491 24.24 -4.07 2.25
C MET A 491 25.68 -3.80 1.81
N LYS A 492 25.79 -3.02 0.75
CA LYS A 492 27.03 -2.48 0.19
C LYS A 492 26.78 -1.02 -0.12
N MET A 493 27.16 -0.16 0.81
CA MET A 493 27.02 1.28 0.67
C MET A 493 28.36 1.98 0.71
N THR A 494 28.38 3.21 0.26
CA THR A 494 29.52 4.12 0.35
C THR A 494 29.10 5.32 1.17
N LEU A 495 29.91 5.67 2.16
CA LEU A 495 29.89 6.96 2.84
C LEU A 495 31.01 7.83 2.26
N ALA A 496 30.68 9.02 1.81
CA ALA A 496 31.64 9.96 1.28
C ALA A 496 31.69 11.24 2.11
N VAL A 497 32.89 11.73 2.37
CA VAL A 497 33.13 13.06 2.96
C VAL A 497 33.66 13.98 1.85
N PRO A 498 32.87 14.97 1.40
CA PRO A 498 33.31 15.91 0.37
C PRO A 498 34.54 16.72 0.80
N GLY A 499 35.37 17.09 -0.18
CA GLY A 499 36.61 17.85 0.03
C GLY A 499 36.41 19.21 0.67
N THR A 500 35.22 19.83 0.50
CA THR A 500 34.80 21.03 1.26
C THR A 500 34.78 20.75 2.76
N SER A 501 34.08 19.70 3.20
CA SER A 501 34.06 19.31 4.61
C SER A 501 35.43 18.89 5.13
N LEU A 502 36.23 18.14 4.36
CA LEU A 502 37.59 17.79 4.77
C LEU A 502 38.49 19.02 4.95
N ARG A 503 38.35 20.03 4.09
CA ARG A 503 39.06 21.32 4.22
C ARG A 503 38.66 22.04 5.49
N ASP A 504 37.36 22.19 5.72
CA ASP A 504 36.82 22.96 6.84
C ASP A 504 37.10 22.28 8.19
N LEU A 505 37.10 20.94 8.20
CA LEU A 505 37.25 20.15 9.42
C LEU A 505 38.71 19.83 9.76
N LEU A 506 39.53 19.50 8.76
CA LEU A 506 40.90 19.02 8.97
C LEU A 506 41.97 20.05 8.54
N GLY A 507 41.56 21.21 8.03
CA GLY A 507 42.47 22.26 7.56
C GLY A 507 43.27 21.86 6.31
N LEU A 508 42.74 20.94 5.49
CA LEU A 508 43.41 20.37 4.33
C LEU A 508 43.26 21.23 3.07
N THR A 509 43.80 22.45 3.09
CA THR A 509 43.54 23.51 2.07
C THR A 509 43.86 23.14 0.61
N ARG A 510 44.69 22.11 0.36
CA ARG A 510 45.12 21.70 -1.00
C ARG A 510 44.21 20.67 -1.68
N ILE A 511 43.12 20.26 -1.04
CA ILE A 511 42.19 19.27 -1.61
C ILE A 511 41.29 19.94 -2.66
N SER A 512 41.15 19.29 -3.81
CA SER A 512 40.20 19.71 -4.85
C SER A 512 38.77 19.74 -4.28
N PRO A 513 37.95 20.77 -4.57
CA PRO A 513 36.54 20.80 -4.18
C PRO A 513 35.75 19.55 -4.62
N ASP A 514 36.15 18.92 -5.73
CA ASP A 514 35.49 17.74 -6.31
C ASP A 514 35.96 16.42 -5.69
N TYR A 515 36.99 16.45 -4.85
CA TYR A 515 37.48 15.26 -4.16
C TYR A 515 36.46 14.78 -3.13
N HIS A 516 36.30 13.46 -3.02
CA HIS A 516 35.44 12.83 -2.01
C HIS A 516 36.22 11.68 -1.36
N LEU A 517 36.37 11.71 -0.04
CA LEU A 517 36.90 10.55 0.70
C LEU A 517 35.79 9.51 0.80
N GLN A 518 35.90 8.43 0.03
CA GLN A 518 34.93 7.34 0.01
C GLN A 518 35.30 6.25 1.03
N ILE A 519 34.31 5.82 1.82
CA ILE A 519 34.44 4.87 2.92
C ILE A 519 33.37 3.78 2.72
N PRO A 520 33.75 2.53 2.45
CA PRO A 520 32.80 1.44 2.30
C PRO A 520 32.04 1.15 3.61
N ILE A 521 30.75 0.88 3.48
CA ILE A 521 29.87 0.38 4.53
C ILE A 521 29.30 -0.96 4.07
N ASN A 522 29.57 -2.01 4.85
CA ASN A 522 29.09 -3.37 4.60
C ASN A 522 28.31 -3.89 5.82
N GLY A 523 27.87 -5.15 5.78
CA GLY A 523 27.18 -5.81 6.90
C GLY A 523 25.67 -5.87 6.72
N SER A 524 24.93 -5.83 7.83
CA SER A 524 23.45 -5.89 7.83
C SER A 524 22.81 -4.57 8.24
N PHE A 525 21.50 -4.43 8.01
CA PHE A 525 20.75 -3.20 8.34
C PHE A 525 20.82 -2.83 9.83
N ASP A 526 20.77 -3.85 10.70
CA ASP A 526 20.81 -3.67 12.16
C ASP A 526 22.25 -3.44 12.68
N ARG A 527 23.27 -3.84 11.90
CA ARG A 527 24.69 -3.80 12.29
C ARG A 527 25.57 -3.36 11.12
N PRO A 528 25.49 -2.08 10.70
CA PRO A 528 26.40 -1.53 9.72
C PRO A 528 27.85 -1.62 10.19
N GLN A 529 28.73 -2.11 9.31
CA GLN A 529 30.17 -2.14 9.51
C GLN A 529 30.82 -1.19 8.53
N VAL A 530 31.40 -0.12 9.04
CA VAL A 530 32.12 0.88 8.25
C VAL A 530 33.61 0.53 8.26
N ASP A 531 34.27 0.57 7.10
CA ASP A 531 35.71 0.37 7.02
C ASP A 531 36.47 1.63 7.44
N TRP A 532 36.51 1.87 8.76
CA TRP A 532 37.22 3.01 9.35
C TRP A 532 38.73 2.95 9.10
N ALA A 533 39.29 1.76 8.87
CA ALA A 533 40.69 1.61 8.52
C ALA A 533 40.97 2.20 7.13
N ALA A 534 40.10 1.96 6.14
CA ALA A 534 40.18 2.62 4.84
C ALA A 534 40.06 4.14 4.95
N ALA A 535 39.15 4.63 5.79
CA ALA A 535 38.98 6.07 6.03
C ALA A 535 40.25 6.71 6.62
N GLY A 536 40.83 6.10 7.66
CA GLY A 536 42.05 6.57 8.31
C GLY A 536 43.26 6.60 7.37
N ARG A 537 43.38 5.58 6.49
CA ARG A 537 44.41 5.57 5.44
C ARG A 537 44.25 6.75 4.47
N GLY A 538 43.03 7.00 3.99
CA GLY A 538 42.74 8.13 3.09
C GLY A 538 43.07 9.49 3.71
N ILE A 539 42.67 9.73 4.98
CA ILE A 539 43.00 10.97 5.68
C ILE A 539 44.52 11.13 5.86
N THR A 540 45.22 10.05 6.24
CA THR A 540 46.68 10.10 6.44
C THR A 540 47.41 10.44 5.15
N GLN A 541 46.98 9.86 4.02
CA GLN A 541 47.54 10.16 2.71
C GLN A 541 47.34 11.63 2.31
N LEU A 542 46.15 12.18 2.56
CA LEU A 542 45.87 13.61 2.32
C LEU A 542 46.67 14.53 3.25
N ALA A 543 46.90 14.12 4.50
CA ALA A 543 47.73 14.87 5.43
C ALA A 543 49.22 14.85 5.03
N LEU A 544 49.73 13.72 4.51
CA LEU A 544 51.11 13.63 4.00
C LEU A 544 51.33 14.48 2.75
N GLN A 545 50.33 14.58 1.85
CA GLN A 545 50.36 15.49 0.70
C GLN A 545 50.56 16.97 1.09
N ARG A 546 50.19 17.36 2.31
CA ARG A 546 50.43 18.71 2.83
C ARG A 546 51.92 18.97 3.11
N ASN A 547 52.65 17.95 3.57
CA ASN A 547 54.00 18.08 4.11
C ASN A 547 55.11 17.65 3.13
N VAL A 548 54.81 16.79 2.14
CA VAL A 548 55.81 16.24 1.22
C VAL A 548 55.61 16.82 -0.18
N GLY A 549 56.61 17.53 -0.69
CA GLY A 549 56.57 18.12 -2.03
C GLY A 549 56.65 17.07 -3.14
N GLY A 550 55.64 17.05 -4.02
CA GLY A 550 55.65 16.62 -5.44
C GLY A 550 56.13 15.21 -5.81
N ASN A 551 57.39 14.87 -5.51
CA ASN A 551 58.09 13.77 -6.21
C ASN A 551 58.05 12.41 -5.48
N LEU A 552 57.67 12.35 -4.20
CA LEU A 552 57.61 11.10 -3.44
C LEU A 552 56.21 10.44 -3.45
N LEU A 553 55.26 11.07 -4.14
CA LEU A 553 53.83 10.79 -4.06
C LEU A 553 53.34 9.73 -5.05
N SER A 554 53.93 9.64 -6.23
CA SER A 554 53.57 8.64 -7.24
C SER A 554 53.89 7.22 -6.79
N ALA A 555 55.03 7.01 -6.11
CA ALA A 555 55.45 5.69 -5.63
C ALA A 555 54.57 5.14 -4.50
N ILE A 556 53.99 6.01 -3.67
CA ILE A 556 53.07 5.59 -2.60
C ILE A 556 51.67 5.34 -3.17
N LEU A 557 51.22 6.12 -4.15
CA LEU A 557 49.91 5.94 -4.79
C LEU A 557 49.80 4.64 -5.59
N GLU A 558 50.87 4.14 -6.21
CA GLU A 558 50.86 2.86 -6.96
C GLU A 558 50.87 1.60 -6.07
N GLN A 559 51.29 1.71 -4.81
CA GLN A 559 51.44 0.55 -3.93
C GLN A 559 50.20 0.26 -3.07
N PHE A 560 49.22 1.15 -3.07
CA PHE A 560 47.99 1.00 -2.32
C PHE A 560 46.81 0.93 -3.29
N ASP A 561 46.47 -0.30 -3.68
CA ASP A 561 45.22 -0.68 -4.35
C ASP A 561 44.04 -0.23 -3.47
N ILE A 562 43.61 1.03 -3.64
CA ILE A 562 42.31 1.47 -3.13
C ILE A 562 41.30 0.86 -4.10
N PRO A 563 40.45 -0.09 -3.67
CA PRO A 563 39.53 -0.78 -4.56
C PRO A 563 38.73 0.24 -5.37
N ASP A 564 38.95 0.22 -6.70
CA ASP A 564 38.34 1.05 -7.73
C ASP A 564 37.82 2.43 -7.28
N ALA A 565 38.75 3.37 -7.09
CA ALA A 565 38.47 4.81 -7.07
C ALA A 565 37.77 5.33 -8.37
N ASP A 566 37.58 4.45 -9.36
CA ASP A 566 36.83 4.63 -10.61
C ASP A 566 35.30 4.55 -10.45
N THR A 567 34.77 4.34 -9.24
CA THR A 567 33.34 4.54 -9.01
C THR A 567 33.02 6.03 -8.98
N GLU A 568 32.63 6.55 -10.15
CA GLU A 568 32.10 7.89 -10.36
C GLU A 568 31.13 8.25 -9.23
N VAL A 569 31.50 9.27 -8.44
CA VAL A 569 30.65 9.76 -7.34
C VAL A 569 29.36 10.29 -7.96
N PRO A 570 28.18 9.75 -7.61
CA PRO A 570 26.93 10.23 -8.18
C PRO A 570 26.75 11.72 -7.85
N LYS A 571 26.15 12.48 -8.77
CA LYS A 571 25.83 13.88 -8.51
C LYS A 571 24.76 14.00 -7.41
N PRO A 572 24.76 15.07 -6.60
CA PRO A 572 23.69 15.35 -5.65
C PRO A 572 22.32 15.37 -6.34
N ILE A 573 21.30 14.90 -5.62
CA ILE A 573 19.92 14.89 -6.11
C ILE A 573 19.31 16.28 -5.89
N GLY A 574 19.19 17.04 -6.98
CA GLY A 574 18.65 18.40 -6.95
C GLY A 574 19.52 19.38 -6.17
N ASP A 575 18.95 20.54 -5.81
CA ASP A 575 19.64 21.54 -5.02
C ASP A 575 19.69 21.12 -3.55
N LEU A 576 20.87 21.28 -2.92
CA LEU A 576 21.03 21.02 -1.50
C LEU A 576 20.21 22.05 -0.69
N PRO A 577 19.37 21.62 0.27
CA PRO A 577 18.51 22.52 1.04
C PRO A 577 19.24 23.65 1.76
N TRP A 578 20.49 23.41 2.16
CA TRP A 578 21.34 24.37 2.88
C TRP A 578 22.24 25.21 1.95
N ALA A 579 22.25 24.97 0.63
CA ALA A 579 23.05 25.78 -0.29
C ALA A 579 22.48 27.20 -0.53
N ARG A 580 21.23 27.45 -0.12
CA ARG A 580 20.54 28.74 -0.30
C ARG A 580 20.52 29.61 0.97
N GLY A 581 21.27 29.22 2.00
CA GLY A 581 21.28 29.84 3.33
C GLY A 581 22.37 30.87 3.53
#